data_AF-A0A2M8Q6Q4-F1
#
_entry.id   AF-A0A2M8Q6Q4-F1
#
_cell.length_a   1.000
_cell.length_b   1.000
_cell.length_c   1.000
_cell.angle_alpha   90.00
_cell.angle_beta   90.00
_cell.angle_gamma   90.00
#
_symmetry.space_group_name_H-M   'P 1'
#
loop_
_entity.id
_entity.type
_entity.pdbx_description
1 polymer ?
#
loop_
_entity_poly.entity_id
_entity_poly.type
_entity_poly.pdbx_seq_one_letter_code
_entity_poly.pdbx_strand_id
1 'polypeptide(L)'
;RQLFPKAPEDAVRHAIIRAARQFCGQSRWYRVALTATLSPNVQAYSLGSDPLLEVVDVPLGRITDTNGAILSLQPSDPTTFDPNVKPGRPTTYAYLPEGSVAFFPIPNAAYAVTLTLAVQPK
;
A
#
# COMPACT_ATOMS: atom_id res chain seq x y z
N ARG A 1 -2.99 -46.11 17.11
CA ARG A 1 -1.92 -45.15 17.45
C ARG A 1 -1.87 -44.14 16.31
N GLN A 2 -2.46 -42.95 16.45
CA GLN A 2 -2.39 -41.95 15.37
C GLN A 2 -0.96 -41.41 15.31
N LEU A 3 -0.30 -41.57 14.17
CA LEU A 3 1.11 -41.21 13.98
C LEU A 3 1.36 -39.70 13.88
N PHE A 4 0.32 -38.87 13.85
CA PHE A 4 0.43 -37.42 13.75
C PHE A 4 -0.55 -36.75 14.72
N PRO A 5 -0.09 -35.90 15.65
CA PRO A 5 -0.97 -35.07 16.46
C PRO A 5 -1.72 -34.08 15.56
N LYS A 6 -3.00 -33.79 15.86
CA LYS A 6 -3.75 -32.72 15.18
C LYS A 6 -2.96 -31.41 15.27
N ALA A 7 -2.89 -30.67 14.17
CA ALA A 7 -2.29 -29.34 14.17
C ALA A 7 -3.05 -28.41 15.13
N PRO A 8 -2.36 -27.49 15.83
CA PRO A 8 -3.01 -26.48 16.66
C PRO A 8 -3.99 -25.65 15.83
N GLU A 9 -5.19 -25.42 16.35
CA GLU A 9 -6.24 -24.68 15.63
C GLU A 9 -5.78 -23.27 15.23
N ASP A 10 -5.06 -22.59 16.12
CA ASP A 10 -4.49 -21.26 15.84
C ASP A 10 -3.52 -21.28 14.67
N ALA A 11 -2.68 -22.32 14.55
CA ALA A 11 -1.73 -22.42 13.45
C ALA A 11 -2.44 -22.56 12.10
N VAL A 12 -3.52 -23.35 12.06
CA VAL A 12 -4.36 -23.53 10.86
C VAL A 12 -5.09 -22.22 10.53
N ARG A 13 -5.64 -21.52 11.54
CA ARG A 13 -6.33 -20.24 11.35
C ARG A 13 -5.40 -19.17 10.77
N HIS A 14 -4.20 -19.01 11.31
CA HIS A 14 -3.21 -18.07 10.78
C HIS A 14 -2.78 -18.45 9.36
N ALA A 15 -2.59 -19.73 9.06
CA ALA A 15 -2.24 -20.20 7.73
C ALA A 15 -3.34 -19.87 6.70
N ILE A 16 -4.61 -20.07 7.05
CA ILE A 16 -5.76 -19.74 6.19
C ILE A 16 -5.83 -18.24 5.93
N ILE A 17 -5.69 -17.40 6.97
CA ILE A 17 -5.72 -15.93 6.82
C ILE A 17 -4.57 -15.48 5.92
N ARG A 18 -3.36 -16.00 6.12
CA ARG A 18 -2.20 -15.69 5.28
C ARG A 18 -2.44 -16.09 3.82
N ALA A 19 -2.97 -17.28 3.58
CA ALA A 19 -3.26 -17.76 2.23
C ALA A 19 -4.33 -16.90 1.54
N ALA A 20 -5.39 -16.51 2.27
CA ALA A 20 -6.43 -15.63 1.77
C ALA A 20 -5.88 -14.24 1.39
N ARG A 21 -5.03 -13.65 2.23
CA ARG A 21 -4.36 -12.37 1.93
C ARG A 21 -3.45 -12.49 0.70
N GLN A 22 -2.64 -13.54 0.62
CA GLN A 22 -1.78 -13.77 -0.54
C GLN A 22 -2.59 -13.94 -1.83
N PHE A 23 -3.71 -14.66 -1.78
CA PHE A 23 -4.62 -14.79 -2.91
C PHE A 23 -5.18 -13.45 -3.36
N CYS A 24 -5.64 -12.60 -2.43
CA CYS A 24 -6.15 -11.27 -2.74
C CYS A 24 -5.09 -10.41 -3.44
N GLY A 25 -3.86 -10.39 -2.93
CA GLY A 25 -2.75 -9.63 -3.53
C GLY A 25 -2.37 -10.11 -4.94
N GLN A 26 -2.39 -11.42 -5.19
CA GLN A 26 -2.08 -11.98 -6.51
C GLN A 26 -3.23 -11.81 -7.51
N SER A 27 -4.48 -11.85 -7.04
CA SER A 27 -5.65 -11.76 -7.88
C SER A 27 -5.85 -10.37 -8.49
N ARG A 28 -6.42 -10.32 -9.70
CA ARG A 28 -6.79 -9.06 -10.36
C ARG A 28 -8.19 -8.57 -9.96
N TRP A 29 -9.02 -9.47 -9.44
CA TRP A 29 -10.45 -9.25 -9.20
C TRP A 29 -10.73 -8.33 -8.01
N TYR A 30 -9.81 -8.27 -7.04
CA TYR A 30 -9.95 -7.43 -5.84
C TYR A 30 -9.05 -6.19 -5.89
N ARG A 31 -8.93 -5.57 -7.08
CA ARG A 31 -8.13 -4.36 -7.27
C ARG A 31 -9.01 -3.14 -7.43
N VAL A 32 -8.74 -2.11 -6.62
CA VAL A 32 -9.42 -0.81 -6.70
C VAL A 32 -8.37 0.25 -7.03
N ALA A 33 -8.66 1.10 -8.02
CA ALA A 33 -7.83 2.25 -8.31
C ALA A 33 -8.29 3.44 -7.46
N LEU A 34 -7.37 4.02 -6.70
CA LEU A 34 -7.56 5.27 -5.98
C LEU A 34 -6.79 6.37 -6.71
N THR A 35 -7.49 7.42 -7.09
CA THR A 35 -6.89 8.64 -7.63
C THR A 35 -6.95 9.74 -6.58
N ALA A 36 -5.83 10.41 -6.35
CA ALA A 36 -5.71 11.50 -5.38
C ALA A 36 -4.72 12.55 -5.87
N THR A 37 -4.76 13.73 -5.27
CA THR A 37 -3.77 14.79 -5.53
C THR A 37 -2.93 14.95 -4.27
N LEU A 38 -1.61 14.78 -4.39
CA LEU A 38 -0.67 15.07 -3.31
C LEU A 38 -0.59 16.58 -3.10
N SER A 39 -0.44 16.99 -1.85
CA SER A 39 -0.18 18.38 -1.48
C SER A 39 1.32 18.57 -1.19
N PRO A 40 1.85 19.77 -1.45
CA PRO A 40 3.24 20.06 -1.12
C PRO A 40 3.49 19.95 0.39
N ASN A 41 4.65 19.40 0.76
CA ASN A 41 5.15 19.24 2.13
C ASN A 41 4.32 18.32 3.03
N VAL A 42 3.46 17.47 2.48
CA VAL A 42 2.72 16.45 3.24
C VAL A 42 3.23 15.06 2.87
N GLN A 43 3.68 14.31 3.88
CA GLN A 43 4.31 13.00 3.67
C GLN A 43 3.30 11.85 3.66
N ALA A 44 2.34 11.86 4.60
CA ALA A 44 1.37 10.78 4.79
C ALA A 44 -0.02 11.24 4.36
N TYR A 45 -0.70 10.38 3.61
CA TYR A 45 -2.03 10.62 3.09
C TYR A 45 -2.93 9.50 3.56
N SER A 46 -4.03 9.86 4.21
CA SER A 46 -5.10 8.92 4.50
C SER A 46 -5.80 8.54 3.19
N LEU A 47 -5.98 7.25 2.96
CA LEU A 47 -6.78 6.72 1.85
C LEU A 47 -8.30 6.74 2.18
N GLY A 48 -8.69 7.30 3.33
CA GLY A 48 -10.05 7.31 3.86
C GLY A 48 -10.13 6.78 5.28
N SER A 49 -11.32 6.82 5.88
CA SER A 49 -11.61 6.07 7.10
C SER A 49 -11.96 4.65 6.71
N ASP A 50 -11.33 3.67 7.37
CA ASP A 50 -11.56 2.28 7.05
C ASP A 50 -12.20 1.54 8.22
N PRO A 51 -13.54 1.46 8.29
CA PRO A 51 -14.18 0.65 9.31
C PRO A 51 -14.11 -0.85 9.02
N LEU A 52 -13.81 -1.30 7.78
CA LEU A 52 -13.89 -2.73 7.39
C LEU A 52 -13.04 -3.22 6.18
N LEU A 53 -12.26 -2.40 5.47
CA LEU A 53 -11.31 -2.86 4.45
C LEU A 53 -9.92 -3.07 5.06
N GLU A 54 -9.50 -4.34 5.18
CA GLU A 54 -8.08 -4.62 5.24
C GLU A 54 -7.51 -4.42 3.83
N VAL A 55 -6.90 -3.25 3.56
CA VAL A 55 -6.00 -3.10 2.41
C VAL A 55 -4.88 -4.12 2.59
N VAL A 56 -4.85 -5.10 1.69
CA VAL A 56 -3.95 -6.25 1.78
C VAL A 56 -2.59 -5.91 1.18
N ASP A 57 -2.58 -5.13 0.09
CA ASP A 57 -1.38 -4.73 -0.62
C ASP A 57 -1.63 -3.50 -1.49
N VAL A 58 -0.57 -2.78 -1.86
CA VAL A 58 -0.59 -1.69 -2.83
C VAL A 58 0.36 -2.05 -3.99
N PRO A 59 -0.10 -2.86 -4.96
CA PRO A 59 0.77 -3.44 -5.97
C PRO A 59 1.36 -2.44 -6.97
N LEU A 60 0.70 -1.30 -7.21
CA LEU A 60 1.14 -0.34 -8.22
C LEU A 60 0.83 1.09 -7.77
N GLY A 61 1.82 1.98 -7.87
CA GLY A 61 1.64 3.41 -7.73
C GLY A 61 2.20 4.17 -8.93
N ARG A 62 1.53 5.24 -9.35
CA ARG A 62 2.00 6.15 -10.40
C ARG A 62 1.71 7.59 -10.02
N ILE A 63 2.60 8.49 -10.40
CA ILE A 63 2.39 9.93 -10.30
C ILE A 63 2.41 10.57 -11.70
N THR A 64 1.67 11.65 -11.85
CA THR A 64 1.78 12.56 -12.99
C THR A 64 2.52 13.80 -12.51
N ASP A 65 3.68 14.04 -13.11
CA ASP A 65 4.52 15.22 -12.85
C ASP A 65 3.82 16.51 -13.31
N THR A 66 4.29 17.66 -12.85
CA THR A 66 3.79 18.99 -13.26
C THR A 66 3.98 19.23 -14.76
N ASN A 67 4.94 18.55 -15.39
CA ASN A 67 5.18 18.55 -16.84
C ASN A 67 4.28 17.56 -17.61
N GLY A 68 3.34 16.88 -16.95
CA GLY A 68 2.44 15.89 -17.55
C GLY A 68 3.05 14.50 -17.75
N ALA A 69 4.30 14.27 -17.33
CA ALA A 69 4.96 12.97 -17.45
C ALA A 69 4.40 11.97 -16.42
N ILE A 70 4.03 10.77 -16.87
CA ILE A 70 3.58 9.69 -15.97
C ILE A 70 4.80 8.89 -15.53
N LEU A 71 5.00 8.78 -14.22
CA LEU A 71 6.12 8.10 -13.60
C LEU A 71 5.60 7.01 -12.67
N SER A 72 6.20 5.83 -12.76
CA SER A 72 5.91 4.73 -11.83
C SER A 72 6.62 4.98 -10.51
N LEU A 73 5.89 4.79 -9.41
CA LEU A 73 6.48 4.76 -8.08
C LEU A 73 6.87 3.33 -7.72
N GLN A 74 7.92 3.20 -6.90
CA GLN A 74 8.35 1.91 -6.37
C GLN A 74 7.84 1.71 -4.93
N PRO A 75 7.34 0.51 -4.58
CA PRO A 75 7.06 0.19 -3.19
C PRO A 75 8.37 0.16 -2.40
N SER A 76 8.36 0.71 -1.19
CA SER A 76 9.49 0.74 -0.27
C SER A 76 9.02 0.59 1.16
N ASP A 77 9.93 0.20 2.05
CA ASP A 77 9.67 0.22 3.48
C ASP A 77 9.75 1.66 4.03
N PRO A 78 8.88 2.06 4.96
CA PRO A 78 8.91 3.39 5.54
C PRO A 78 10.12 3.61 6.46
N THR A 79 10.74 2.54 6.95
CA THR A 79 11.93 2.58 7.82
C THR A 79 13.20 2.99 7.07
N THR A 80 13.21 2.88 5.73
CA THR A 80 14.36 3.28 4.90
C THR A 80 14.29 4.73 4.44
N PHE A 81 13.27 5.48 4.86
CA PHE A 81 13.12 6.89 4.49
C PHE A 81 14.09 7.75 5.30
N ASP A 82 15.08 8.34 4.61
CA ASP A 82 16.01 9.27 5.24
C ASP A 82 15.31 10.62 5.48
N PRO A 83 15.13 11.05 6.75
CA PRO A 83 14.44 12.28 7.09
C PRO A 83 15.20 13.55 6.65
N ASN A 84 16.48 13.44 6.31
CA ASN A 84 17.30 14.57 5.88
C ASN A 84 17.15 14.89 4.40
N VAL A 85 16.48 14.02 3.63
CA VAL A 85 16.25 14.26 2.20
C VAL A 85 15.27 15.42 2.04
N LYS A 86 15.69 16.42 1.27
CA LYS A 86 14.88 17.60 0.98
C LYS A 86 13.59 17.21 0.24
N PRO A 87 12.49 17.96 0.43
CA PRO A 87 11.29 17.78 -0.37
C PRO A 87 11.60 17.82 -1.86
N GLY A 88 11.01 16.90 -2.60
CA GLY A 88 11.26 16.69 -4.01
C GLY A 88 10.12 15.93 -4.67
N ARG A 89 10.36 15.47 -5.89
CA ARG A 89 9.39 14.62 -6.59
C ARG A 89 9.41 13.22 -5.98
N PRO A 90 8.27 12.67 -5.54
CA PRO A 90 8.21 11.33 -4.98
C PRO A 90 8.65 10.26 -5.99
N THR A 91 9.41 9.27 -5.51
CA THR A 91 9.84 8.12 -6.30
C THR A 91 9.37 6.80 -5.71
N THR A 92 9.13 6.80 -4.39
CA THR A 92 8.73 5.62 -3.63
C THR A 92 7.48 5.91 -2.81
N TYR A 93 6.71 4.85 -2.54
CA TYR A 93 5.61 4.88 -1.59
C TYR A 93 5.73 3.72 -0.61
N ALA A 94 5.18 3.92 0.58
CA ALA A 94 5.07 2.91 1.62
C ALA A 94 3.64 2.89 2.14
N TYR A 95 3.05 1.70 2.26
CA TYR A 95 1.78 1.54 2.96
C TYR A 95 2.03 1.63 4.47
N LEU A 96 1.25 2.46 5.14
CA LEU A 96 1.23 2.61 6.59
C LEU A 96 0.00 1.87 7.14
N PRO A 97 0.09 1.28 8.35
CA PRO A 97 -1.07 0.78 9.06
C PRO A 97 -2.19 1.85 9.13
N GLU A 98 -3.44 1.41 9.25
CA GLU A 98 -4.62 2.30 9.34
C GLU A 98 -5.02 2.97 8.01
N GLY A 99 -4.69 2.37 6.87
CA GLY A 99 -5.18 2.84 5.57
C GLY A 99 -4.53 4.14 5.13
N SER A 100 -3.27 4.36 5.50
CA SER A 100 -2.50 5.53 5.07
C SER A 100 -1.37 5.13 4.14
N VAL A 101 -0.93 6.04 3.29
CA VAL A 101 0.24 5.84 2.42
C VAL A 101 1.19 7.01 2.60
N ALA A 102 2.45 6.69 2.84
CA ALA A 102 3.54 7.66 2.85
C ALA A 102 4.23 7.69 1.49
N PHE A 103 4.60 8.89 1.05
CA PHE A 103 5.40 9.11 -0.15
C PHE A 103 6.78 9.62 0.23
N PHE A 104 7.78 9.17 -0.52
CA PHE A 104 9.17 9.59 -0.34
C PHE A 104 9.87 9.82 -1.68
N PRO A 105 10.68 10.88 -1.83
CA PRO A 105 10.82 12.05 -0.94
C PRO A 105 9.50 12.79 -0.68
N ILE A 106 9.46 13.66 0.33
CA ILE A 106 8.26 14.47 0.63
C ILE A 106 7.92 15.31 -0.62
N PRO A 107 6.67 15.32 -1.09
CA PRO A 107 6.28 16.08 -2.28
C PRO A 107 6.62 17.57 -2.15
N ASN A 108 7.34 18.12 -3.13
CA ASN A 108 7.61 19.57 -3.21
C ASN A 108 6.51 20.38 -3.93
N ALA A 109 5.64 19.70 -4.69
CA ALA A 109 4.57 20.29 -5.49
C ALA A 109 3.31 19.40 -5.44
N ALA A 110 2.22 19.90 -6.04
CA ALA A 110 1.03 19.09 -6.22
C ALA A 110 1.21 18.11 -7.37
N TYR A 111 1.03 16.82 -7.08
CA TYR A 111 1.16 15.72 -8.04
C TYR A 111 -0.13 14.92 -8.09
N ALA A 112 -0.65 14.62 -9.28
CA ALA A 112 -1.76 13.68 -9.40
C ALA A 112 -1.21 12.26 -9.24
N VAL A 113 -1.87 11.44 -8.42
CA VAL A 113 -1.42 10.10 -8.07
C VAL A 113 -2.53 9.10 -8.30
N THR A 114 -2.15 7.96 -8.85
CA THR A 114 -3.02 6.80 -9.00
C THR A 114 -2.37 5.61 -8.31
N LEU A 115 -2.99 5.11 -7.25
CA LEU A 115 -2.60 3.89 -6.56
C LEU A 115 -3.59 2.77 -6.92
N THR A 116 -3.08 1.56 -7.10
CA THR A 116 -3.91 0.36 -7.16
C THR A 116 -3.80 -0.33 -5.81
N LEU A 117 -4.94 -0.53 -5.15
CA LEU A 117 -5.06 -1.21 -3.86
C LEU A 117 -5.60 -2.62 -4.09
N ALA A 118 -5.03 -3.60 -3.42
CA ALA A 118 -5.62 -4.94 -3.28
C ALA A 118 -6.42 -4.98 -1.97
N VAL A 119 -7.70 -5.29 -2.06
CA VAL A 119 -8.63 -5.27 -0.91
C VAL A 119 -9.13 -6.68 -0.59
N GLN A 120 -9.48 -6.93 0.67
CA GLN A 120 -10.17 -8.17 1.03
C GLN A 120 -11.63 -8.17 0.49
N PRO A 121 -12.16 -9.31 -0.01
CA PRO A 121 -13.58 -9.46 -0.28
C PRO A 121 -14.45 -9.15 0.94
N LYS A 122 -15.55 -8.43 0.72
CA LYS A 122 -16.60 -8.18 1.72
C LYS A 122 -17.48 -9.40 1.94
#